data_AF-A0A1S3Y506-F1
#
_entry.id   AF-A0A1S3Y506-F1
#
_cell.length_a   1.000
_cell.length_b   1.000
_cell.length_c   1.000
_cell.angle_alpha   90.00
_cell.angle_beta   90.00
_cell.angle_gamma   90.00
#
_symmetry.space_group_name_H-M   'P 1'
#
loop_
_entity.id
_entity.type
_entity.pdbx_description
1 polymer ?
#
loop_
_entity_poly.entity_id
_entity_poly.type
_entity_poly.pdbx_seq_one_letter_code
_entity_poly.pdbx_strand_id
1 'polypeptide(L)'
;TFKLKMKPGKAYLLRLINAALNDELFFSIVNHTLRVIDADGVYVKPFETDTLIITPGQTHNVLLKTKPHFPNATFYMTARPYVTGPGTFDNSTVAGILEYESKSKPHLKNLPFFKPLLPALNDTTFVTNFTSRLRSLATPQFPANVPLNVDRHLFFTVGLGTSPCDHNKTCQGPNGTKFSASVNNVSFIQPTTALLQSHFFGQSN
;
A
#
# COMPACT_ATOMS: atom_id res chain seq x y z
N THR A 1 1.88 -10.50 -17.66
CA THR A 1 1.08 -9.28 -17.38
C THR A 1 -0.34 -9.67 -16.99
N PHE A 2 -0.83 -9.15 -15.87
CA PHE A 2 -2.21 -9.39 -15.40
C PHE A 2 -3.24 -8.66 -16.28
N LYS A 3 -4.40 -9.29 -16.50
CA LYS A 3 -5.52 -8.72 -17.26
C LYS A 3 -6.81 -8.79 -16.46
N LEU A 4 -7.48 -7.65 -16.31
CA LEU A 4 -8.76 -7.49 -15.64
C LEU A 4 -9.84 -7.24 -16.70
N LYS A 5 -10.68 -8.25 -16.96
CA LYS A 5 -11.79 -8.15 -17.91
C LYS A 5 -13.03 -7.58 -17.25
N MET A 6 -13.69 -6.64 -17.92
CA MET A 6 -14.81 -5.90 -17.37
C MET A 6 -15.95 -5.67 -18.35
N LYS A 7 -17.18 -5.69 -17.87
CA LYS A 7 -18.36 -5.33 -18.66
C LYS A 7 -18.62 -3.82 -18.57
N PRO A 8 -18.98 -3.15 -19.69
CA PRO A 8 -19.46 -1.77 -19.63
C PRO A 8 -20.68 -1.61 -18.71
N GLY A 9 -20.77 -0.46 -18.03
CA GLY A 9 -21.89 -0.09 -17.15
C GLY A 9 -22.00 -0.92 -15.86
N LYS A 10 -20.92 -1.57 -15.42
CA LYS A 10 -20.86 -2.36 -14.19
C LYS A 10 -19.94 -1.71 -13.16
N ALA A 11 -20.11 -2.10 -11.91
CA ALA A 11 -19.21 -1.75 -10.82
C ALA A 11 -18.46 -3.01 -10.36
N TYR A 12 -17.17 -2.85 -10.09
CA TYR A 12 -16.30 -3.91 -9.61
C TYR A 12 -15.70 -3.49 -8.27
N LEU A 13 -15.67 -4.42 -7.32
CA LEU A 13 -14.92 -4.27 -6.08
C LEU A 13 -13.50 -4.79 -6.31
N LEU A 14 -12.52 -3.89 -6.29
CA LEU A 14 -11.11 -4.28 -6.31
C LEU A 14 -10.60 -4.36 -4.88
N ARG A 15 -10.00 -5.50 -4.53
CA ARG A 15 -9.37 -5.73 -3.23
C ARG A 15 -7.87 -5.57 -3.40
N LEU A 16 -7.38 -4.38 -3.11
CA LEU A 16 -5.96 -4.04 -3.25
C LEU A 16 -5.24 -4.47 -2.00
N ILE A 17 -4.11 -5.16 -2.19
CA ILE A 17 -3.24 -5.65 -1.12
C ILE A 17 -1.83 -5.26 -1.49
N ASN A 18 -1.16 -4.50 -0.64
CA ASN A 18 0.28 -4.30 -0.82
C ASN A 18 1.03 -5.40 -0.05
N ALA A 19 1.42 -6.43 -0.81
CA ALA A 19 2.25 -7.53 -0.34
C ALA A 19 3.74 -7.35 -0.70
N ALA A 20 4.17 -6.13 -1.05
CA ALA A 20 5.59 -5.80 -1.18
C ALA A 20 6.27 -5.82 0.20
N LEU A 21 7.60 -5.95 0.22
CA LEU A 21 8.37 -5.94 1.46
C LEU A 21 8.72 -4.52 1.93
N ASN A 22 9.04 -3.62 0.99
CA ASN A 22 9.70 -2.36 1.31
C ASN A 22 8.88 -1.13 0.90
N ASP A 23 8.33 -1.13 -0.31
CA ASP A 23 7.84 0.10 -0.92
C ASP A 23 6.34 0.34 -0.67
N GLU A 24 6.02 1.57 -0.28
CA GLU A 24 4.68 2.12 -0.43
C GLU A 24 4.41 2.35 -1.91
N LEU A 25 3.20 2.04 -2.39
CA LEU A 25 2.90 2.05 -3.82
C LEU A 25 1.79 3.03 -4.17
N PHE A 26 2.09 3.99 -5.04
CA PHE A 26 1.05 4.70 -5.79
C PHE A 26 0.40 3.72 -6.76
N PHE A 27 -0.93 3.65 -6.75
CA PHE A 27 -1.72 2.82 -7.66
C PHE A 27 -2.76 3.67 -8.38
N SER A 28 -2.87 3.50 -9.71
CA SER A 28 -3.86 4.21 -10.54
C SER A 28 -4.33 3.36 -11.71
N ILE A 29 -5.56 3.64 -12.16
CA ILE A 29 -6.14 3.09 -13.39
C ILE A 29 -6.49 4.28 -14.28
N VAL A 30 -5.85 4.41 -15.43
CA VAL A 30 -6.04 5.58 -16.29
C VAL A 30 -7.48 5.74 -16.75
N ASN A 31 -7.98 6.97 -16.74
CA ASN A 31 -9.35 7.35 -17.11
C ASN A 31 -10.45 6.64 -16.29
N HIS A 32 -10.12 6.20 -15.08
CA HIS A 32 -11.06 5.61 -14.12
C HIS A 32 -10.83 6.16 -12.72
N THR A 33 -11.89 6.66 -12.11
CA THR A 33 -11.90 7.09 -10.71
C THR A 33 -12.21 5.90 -9.81
N LEU A 34 -11.45 5.79 -8.72
CA LEU A 34 -11.60 4.76 -7.69
C LEU A 34 -12.32 5.37 -6.50
N ARG A 35 -13.34 4.68 -6.00
CA ARG A 35 -14.01 5.06 -4.76
C ARG A 35 -13.55 4.15 -3.63
N VAL A 36 -12.74 4.68 -2.73
CA VAL A 36 -12.28 3.96 -1.54
C VAL A 36 -13.45 3.80 -0.58
N ILE A 37 -13.67 2.58 -0.09
CA ILE A 37 -14.79 2.26 0.83
C ILE A 37 -14.36 1.49 2.07
N ASP A 38 -13.15 0.93 2.07
CA ASP A 38 -12.63 0.11 3.16
C ASP A 38 -11.10 0.20 3.19
N ALA A 39 -10.53 0.20 4.39
CA ALA A 39 -9.12 0.05 4.65
C ALA A 39 -8.92 -0.95 5.81
N ASP A 40 -8.05 -1.93 5.63
CA ASP A 40 -7.70 -2.95 6.63
C ASP A 40 -8.89 -3.71 7.24
N GLY A 41 -9.92 -3.97 6.41
CA GLY A 41 -11.12 -4.69 6.83
C GLY A 41 -12.11 -3.86 7.63
N VAL A 42 -11.92 -2.54 7.69
CA VAL A 42 -12.83 -1.59 8.32
C VAL A 42 -13.36 -0.61 7.28
N TYR A 43 -14.68 -0.46 7.23
CA TYR A 43 -15.31 0.50 6.33
C TYR A 43 -14.90 1.94 6.66
N VAL A 44 -14.54 2.69 5.61
CA VAL A 44 -14.21 4.11 5.69
C VAL A 44 -15.33 4.96 5.12
N LYS A 45 -15.36 6.25 5.47
CA LYS A 45 -16.21 7.23 4.80
C LYS A 45 -15.82 7.28 3.32
N PRO A 46 -16.73 6.94 2.39
CA PRO A 46 -16.32 6.78 1.00
C PRO A 46 -15.80 8.07 0.40
N PHE A 47 -14.72 7.98 -0.36
CA PHE A 47 -14.16 9.11 -1.08
C PHE A 47 -13.58 8.69 -2.42
N GLU A 48 -13.58 9.60 -3.39
CA GLU A 48 -13.15 9.34 -4.76
C GLU A 48 -11.73 9.84 -5.02
N THR A 49 -10.97 9.09 -5.81
CA THR A 49 -9.57 9.39 -6.14
C THR A 49 -9.14 8.68 -7.42
N ASP A 50 -8.30 9.30 -8.23
CA ASP A 50 -7.78 8.69 -9.46
C ASP A 50 -6.48 7.90 -9.21
N THR A 51 -5.75 8.29 -8.16
CA THR A 51 -4.57 7.58 -7.65
C THR A 51 -4.72 7.40 -6.15
N LEU A 52 -4.28 6.26 -5.63
CA LEU A 52 -4.19 6.01 -4.19
C LEU A 52 -2.78 5.60 -3.80
N ILE A 53 -2.44 5.74 -2.52
CA ILE A 53 -1.20 5.21 -1.93
C ILE A 53 -1.58 4.07 -0.98
N ILE A 54 -0.80 2.99 -0.99
CA ILE A 54 -0.99 1.83 -0.12
C ILE A 54 0.36 1.33 0.39
N THR A 55 0.50 1.14 1.71
CA THR A 55 1.77 0.72 2.33
C THR A 55 1.83 -0.80 2.51
N PRO A 56 3.03 -1.42 2.58
CA PRO A 56 3.17 -2.85 2.88
C PRO A 56 2.33 -3.29 4.08
N GLY A 57 1.59 -4.38 3.92
CA GLY A 57 0.68 -4.92 4.93
C GLY A 57 -0.73 -4.33 4.92
N GLN A 58 -0.95 -3.17 4.30
CA GLN A 58 -2.29 -2.59 4.18
C GLN A 58 -3.11 -3.26 3.08
N THR A 59 -4.43 -3.18 3.26
CA THR A 59 -5.43 -3.54 2.26
C THR A 59 -6.41 -2.40 2.06
N HIS A 60 -6.87 -2.19 0.82
CA HIS A 60 -7.92 -1.23 0.51
C HIS A 60 -8.95 -1.90 -0.40
N ASN A 61 -10.24 -1.86 -0.04
CA ASN A 61 -11.28 -2.18 -1.00
C ASN A 61 -11.78 -0.91 -1.70
N VAL A 62 -11.73 -0.92 -3.02
CA VAL A 62 -12.14 0.22 -3.86
C VAL A 62 -13.20 -0.20 -4.88
N LEU A 63 -14.20 0.64 -5.07
CA LEU A 63 -15.17 0.48 -6.14
C LEU A 63 -14.67 1.16 -7.40
N LEU A 64 -14.59 0.38 -8.46
CA LEU A 64 -14.29 0.83 -9.81
C LEU A 64 -15.57 0.80 -10.64
N LYS A 65 -16.04 1.97 -11.06
CA LYS A 65 -17.17 2.09 -12.00
C LYS A 65 -16.66 2.07 -13.43
N THR A 66 -17.18 1.16 -14.24
CA THR A 66 -16.83 1.09 -15.65
C THR A 66 -17.61 2.11 -16.46
N LYS A 67 -17.04 2.51 -17.60
CA LYS A 67 -17.70 3.38 -18.58
C LYS A 67 -18.99 2.70 -19.09
N PRO A 68 -20.04 3.48 -19.41
CA PRO A 68 -21.34 2.94 -19.79
C PRO A 68 -21.31 2.09 -21.06
N HIS A 69 -20.36 2.37 -21.97
CA HIS A 69 -20.19 1.67 -23.24
C HIS A 69 -18.74 1.23 -23.45
N PHE A 70 -18.54 0.30 -24.39
CA PHE A 70 -17.20 -0.14 -24.79
C PHE A 70 -16.41 1.05 -25.33
N PRO A 71 -15.29 1.45 -24.70
CA PRO A 71 -14.63 2.71 -25.01
C PRO A 71 -13.66 2.62 -26.20
N ASN A 72 -13.63 1.51 -26.94
CA ASN A 72 -12.66 1.26 -28.01
C ASN A 72 -11.21 1.53 -27.56
N ALA A 73 -10.86 1.17 -26.33
CA ALA A 73 -9.54 1.43 -25.76
C ALA A 73 -9.17 0.38 -24.71
N THR A 74 -7.87 0.25 -24.50
CA THR A 74 -7.28 -0.57 -23.43
C THR A 74 -6.62 0.35 -22.40
N PHE A 75 -6.82 0.09 -21.12
CA PHE A 75 -6.35 0.98 -20.05
C PHE A 75 -5.29 0.27 -19.19
N TYR A 76 -4.16 0.93 -18.94
CA TYR A 76 -3.23 0.43 -17.94
C TYR A 76 -3.72 0.74 -16.53
N MET A 77 -3.62 -0.26 -15.66
CA MET A 77 -3.48 -0.07 -14.23
C MET A 77 -2.00 -0.16 -13.89
N THR A 78 -1.48 0.78 -13.11
CA THR A 78 -0.04 0.80 -12.79
C THR A 78 0.18 1.02 -11.32
N ALA A 79 1.26 0.43 -10.80
CA ALA A 79 1.80 0.78 -9.50
C ALA A 79 3.26 1.20 -9.58
N ARG A 80 3.65 2.19 -8.76
CA ARG A 80 5.03 2.68 -8.65
C ARG A 80 5.35 3.06 -7.20
N PRO A 81 6.58 2.88 -6.73
CA PRO A 81 6.98 3.29 -5.39
C PRO A 81 6.78 4.77 -5.08
N TYR A 82 6.48 5.05 -3.81
CA TYR A 82 6.72 6.32 -3.13
C TYR A 82 7.96 6.16 -2.25
N VAL A 83 8.95 7.02 -2.45
CA VAL A 83 10.27 6.93 -1.81
C VAL A 83 10.79 8.32 -1.45
N THR A 84 11.17 8.48 -0.19
CA THR A 84 11.82 9.69 0.34
C THR A 84 13.15 9.39 1.06
N GLY A 85 13.42 8.12 1.34
CA GLY A 85 14.63 7.68 2.03
C GLY A 85 15.85 7.58 1.11
N PRO A 86 17.08 7.61 1.67
CA PRO A 86 18.32 7.52 0.90
C PRO A 86 18.71 6.08 0.52
N GLY A 87 17.87 5.09 0.83
CA GLY A 87 18.12 3.68 0.52
C GLY A 87 17.94 3.37 -0.96
N THR A 88 18.57 2.29 -1.42
CA THR A 88 18.32 1.73 -2.75
C THR A 88 16.89 1.17 -2.83
N PHE A 89 16.21 1.42 -3.94
CA PHE A 89 14.86 0.92 -4.21
C PHE A 89 14.72 0.52 -5.68
N ASP A 90 13.71 -0.29 -6.00
CA ASP A 90 13.37 -0.61 -7.39
C ASP A 90 12.52 0.52 -7.99
N ASN A 91 13.06 1.26 -8.95
CA ASN A 91 12.33 2.34 -9.64
C ASN A 91 11.47 1.84 -10.83
N SER A 92 11.18 0.54 -10.89
CA SER A 92 10.30 -0.01 -11.91
C SER A 92 8.84 0.43 -11.68
N THR A 93 8.08 0.54 -12.78
CA THR A 93 6.62 0.71 -12.73
C THR A 93 6.00 -0.59 -13.21
N VAL A 94 5.23 -1.24 -12.34
CA VAL A 94 4.49 -2.44 -12.71
C VAL A 94 3.17 -2.06 -13.38
N ALA A 95 2.74 -2.86 -14.35
CA ALA A 95 1.52 -2.61 -15.10
C ALA A 95 0.66 -3.86 -15.25
N GLY A 96 -0.65 -3.69 -15.10
CA GLY A 96 -1.69 -4.61 -15.50
C GLY A 96 -2.60 -3.96 -16.54
N ILE A 97 -3.45 -4.75 -17.19
CA ILE A 97 -4.29 -4.28 -18.28
C ILE A 97 -5.75 -4.41 -17.87
N LEU A 98 -6.53 -3.34 -17.99
CA LEU A 98 -7.97 -3.34 -17.88
C LEU A 98 -8.56 -3.39 -19.29
N GLU A 99 -9.31 -4.46 -19.57
CA GLU A 99 -9.91 -4.73 -20.88
C GLU A 99 -11.45 -4.75 -20.74
N TYR A 100 -12.13 -3.95 -21.56
CA TYR A 100 -13.57 -4.01 -21.64
C TYR A 100 -14.02 -5.19 -22.54
N GLU A 101 -15.04 -5.91 -22.12
CA GLU A 101 -15.73 -6.88 -22.97
C GLU A 101 -16.50 -6.14 -24.07
N SER A 102 -16.37 -6.65 -25.29
CA SER A 102 -17.10 -6.15 -26.46
C SER A 102 -17.94 -7.26 -27.08
N LYS A 103 -19.17 -6.94 -27.48
CA LYS A 103 -20.09 -7.89 -28.15
C LYS A 103 -19.70 -8.12 -29.61
N SER A 104 -19.21 -7.09 -30.29
CA SER A 104 -18.54 -7.18 -31.59
C SER A 104 -17.06 -7.46 -31.34
N LYS A 105 -16.43 -8.45 -31.98
CA LYS A 105 -14.97 -8.68 -31.90
C LYS A 105 -14.28 -7.52 -32.62
N PRO A 106 -13.84 -6.43 -31.96
CA PRO A 106 -13.11 -5.40 -32.66
C PRO A 106 -11.74 -6.01 -33.01
N HIS A 107 -11.03 -5.46 -33.99
CA HIS A 107 -9.62 -5.77 -34.15
C HIS A 107 -8.84 -5.24 -32.93
N LEU A 108 -8.84 -6.01 -31.84
CA LEU A 108 -8.20 -5.72 -30.55
C LEU A 108 -6.72 -5.35 -30.70
N LYS A 109 -6.10 -5.67 -31.84
CA LYS A 109 -4.70 -5.39 -32.16
C LYS A 109 -4.37 -3.89 -32.33
N ASN A 110 -5.35 -3.01 -32.57
CA ASN A 110 -5.12 -1.59 -32.86
C ASN A 110 -5.78 -0.61 -31.87
N LEU A 111 -6.19 -1.08 -30.68
CA LEU A 111 -6.81 -0.18 -29.71
C LEU A 111 -5.78 0.80 -29.13
N PRO A 112 -6.11 2.09 -28.95
CA PRO A 112 -5.24 3.02 -28.25
C PRO A 112 -5.02 2.54 -26.81
N PHE A 113 -3.76 2.66 -26.37
CA PHE A 113 -3.33 2.35 -25.02
C PHE A 113 -3.13 3.63 -24.24
N PHE A 114 -3.78 3.74 -23.09
CA PHE A 114 -3.58 4.86 -22.18
C PHE A 114 -2.76 4.39 -20.98
N LYS A 115 -1.87 5.27 -20.49
CA LYS A 115 -1.07 5.06 -19.28
C LYS A 115 -1.40 6.19 -18.28
N PRO A 116 -1.59 5.89 -16.99
CA PRO A 116 -1.88 6.92 -16.01
C PRO A 116 -0.61 7.75 -15.73
N LEU A 117 -0.83 9.03 -15.40
CA LEU A 117 0.21 9.87 -14.84
C LEU A 117 0.25 9.63 -13.33
N LEU A 118 1.34 9.05 -12.83
CA LEU A 118 1.54 8.82 -11.41
C LEU A 118 2.27 10.01 -10.75
N PRO A 119 1.99 10.32 -9.46
CA PRO A 119 2.70 11.34 -8.69
C PRO A 119 4.21 11.13 -8.67
N ALA A 120 5.01 12.19 -8.48
CA ALA A 120 6.46 12.06 -8.35
C ALA A 120 6.82 11.08 -7.21
N LEU A 121 7.96 10.40 -7.32
CA LEU A 121 8.37 9.38 -6.35
C LEU A 121 8.44 9.93 -4.91
N ASN A 122 8.77 11.20 -4.76
CA ASN A 122 8.92 11.89 -3.48
C ASN A 122 7.75 12.85 -3.15
N ASP A 123 6.57 12.64 -3.74
CA ASP A 123 5.40 13.50 -3.53
C ASP A 123 4.72 13.27 -2.17
N THR A 124 5.38 13.72 -1.10
CA THR A 124 4.89 13.62 0.28
C THR A 124 3.60 14.40 0.50
N THR A 125 3.40 15.48 -0.26
CA THR A 125 2.16 16.28 -0.19
C THR A 125 0.97 15.47 -0.67
N PHE A 126 1.11 14.72 -1.78
CA PHE A 126 0.08 13.80 -2.22
C PHE A 126 -0.23 12.74 -1.15
N VAL A 127 0.81 12.10 -0.59
CA VAL A 127 0.65 11.05 0.43
C VAL A 127 -0.10 11.58 1.65
N THR A 128 0.29 12.76 2.16
CA THR A 128 -0.35 13.41 3.30
C THR A 128 -1.81 13.76 3.01
N ASN A 129 -2.08 14.31 1.82
CA ASN A 129 -3.43 14.66 1.41
C ASN A 129 -4.32 13.43 1.27
N PHE A 130 -3.80 12.33 0.72
CA PHE A 130 -4.56 11.08 0.63
C PHE A 130 -4.86 10.50 2.02
N THR A 131 -3.84 10.34 2.87
CA THR A 131 -3.99 9.70 4.18
C THR A 131 -4.91 10.49 5.11
N SER A 132 -4.91 11.83 5.02
CA SER A 132 -5.83 12.68 5.81
C SER A 132 -7.32 12.45 5.51
N ARG A 133 -7.65 11.80 4.38
CA ARG A 133 -9.04 11.49 3.99
C ARG A 133 -9.55 10.20 4.61
N LEU A 134 -8.66 9.35 5.13
CA LEU A 134 -9.04 8.08 5.77
C LEU A 134 -9.76 8.38 7.09
N ARG A 135 -11.04 8.01 7.14
CA ARG A 135 -11.92 8.21 8.31
C ARG A 135 -12.83 7.01 8.44
N SER A 136 -12.99 6.46 9.64
CA SER A 136 -13.96 5.39 9.90
C SER A 136 -15.38 5.80 9.46
N LEU A 137 -16.14 4.86 8.91
CA LEU A 137 -17.49 5.11 8.39
C LEU A 137 -18.41 5.74 9.45
N ALA A 138 -18.37 5.23 10.68
CA ALA A 138 -19.02 5.78 11.87
C ALA A 138 -20.54 6.01 11.69
N THR A 139 -21.28 4.94 11.39
CA THR A 139 -22.76 4.92 11.31
C THR A 139 -23.35 4.08 12.44
N PRO A 140 -24.67 4.11 12.69
CA PRO A 140 -25.29 3.24 13.70
C PRO A 140 -25.04 1.74 13.49
N GLN A 141 -24.93 1.29 12.23
CA GLN A 141 -24.61 -0.10 11.88
C GLN A 141 -23.11 -0.42 11.99
N PHE A 142 -22.24 0.57 11.74
CA PHE A 142 -20.78 0.45 11.77
C PHE A 142 -20.18 1.54 12.68
N PRO A 143 -20.33 1.42 14.01
CA PRO A 143 -19.92 2.46 14.95
C PRO A 143 -18.39 2.56 15.04
N ALA A 144 -17.90 3.77 15.30
CA ALA A 144 -16.48 4.03 15.58
C ALA A 144 -16.31 4.37 17.07
N ASN A 145 -15.98 3.36 17.89
CA ASN A 145 -15.86 3.48 19.34
C ASN A 145 -14.44 3.93 19.72
N VAL A 146 -14.20 5.23 19.65
CA VAL A 146 -12.90 5.82 20.01
C VAL A 146 -12.76 5.91 21.54
N PRO A 147 -11.71 5.34 22.16
CA PRO A 147 -11.44 5.52 23.58
C PRO A 147 -11.24 7.00 23.92
N LEU A 148 -12.05 7.54 24.85
CA LEU A 148 -12.00 8.96 25.25
C LEU A 148 -11.06 9.23 26.43
N ASN A 149 -10.82 8.22 27.26
CA ASN A 149 -9.92 8.29 28.40
C ASN A 149 -8.62 7.55 28.07
N VAL A 150 -7.48 8.19 28.32
CA VAL A 150 -6.15 7.62 28.07
C VAL A 150 -5.54 7.19 29.40
N ASP A 151 -5.27 5.88 29.56
CA ASP A 151 -4.67 5.35 30.79
C ASP A 151 -3.15 5.49 30.83
N ARG A 152 -2.50 5.40 29.66
CA ARG A 152 -1.04 5.39 29.50
C ARG A 152 -0.65 6.12 28.22
N HIS A 153 0.36 6.97 28.33
CA HIS A 153 0.99 7.63 27.19
C HIS A 153 2.29 6.91 26.87
N LEU A 154 2.42 6.41 25.64
CA LEU A 154 3.64 5.80 25.12
C LEU A 154 4.20 6.71 24.03
N PHE A 155 5.52 6.92 24.05
CA PHE A 155 6.24 7.60 23.00
C PHE A 155 7.24 6.62 22.40
N PHE A 156 7.17 6.42 21.09
CA PHE A 156 8.02 5.49 20.36
C PHE A 156 8.87 6.25 19.35
N THR A 157 10.18 6.26 19.55
CA THR A 157 11.13 6.70 18.52
C THR A 157 11.47 5.52 17.63
N VAL A 158 11.15 5.62 16.34
CA VAL A 158 11.51 4.60 15.35
C VAL A 158 12.71 5.11 14.59
N GLY A 159 13.81 4.36 14.60
CA GLY A 159 15.08 4.78 14.03
C GLY A 159 15.72 3.72 13.16
N LEU A 160 16.24 4.15 12.01
CA LEU A 160 17.27 3.43 11.26
C LEU A 160 18.63 3.86 11.80
N GLY A 161 19.51 2.91 12.05
CA GLY A 161 20.84 3.17 12.59
C GLY A 161 21.84 2.10 12.17
N THR A 162 22.93 2.02 12.92
CA THR A 162 23.97 1.04 12.70
C THR A 162 24.47 0.45 14.00
N SER A 163 25.03 -0.76 13.94
CA SER A 163 25.71 -1.43 15.04
C SER A 163 27.13 -1.83 14.62
N PRO A 164 28.08 -1.97 15.57
CA PRO A 164 29.41 -2.47 15.25
C PRO A 164 29.38 -3.78 14.47
N CYS A 165 30.30 -3.92 13.52
CA CYS A 165 30.52 -5.19 12.84
C CYS A 165 31.17 -6.20 13.80
N ASP A 166 30.95 -7.50 13.57
CA ASP A 166 31.63 -8.50 14.40
C ASP A 166 33.14 -8.46 14.11
N HIS A 167 33.96 -8.85 15.10
CA HIS A 167 35.39 -9.00 14.90
C HIS A 167 35.68 -9.93 13.71
N ASN A 168 36.65 -9.53 12.89
CA ASN A 168 37.11 -10.24 11.69
C ASN A 168 36.04 -10.43 10.59
N LYS A 169 34.98 -9.62 10.59
CA LYS A 169 34.02 -9.55 9.47
C LYS A 169 34.05 -8.17 8.82
N THR A 170 33.75 -8.14 7.53
CA THR A 170 33.52 -6.91 6.78
C THR A 170 32.02 -6.71 6.62
N CYS A 171 31.51 -5.55 7.02
CA CYS A 171 30.09 -5.22 6.89
C CYS A 171 29.88 -4.11 5.84
N GLN A 172 28.72 -4.14 5.19
CA GLN A 172 28.38 -3.27 4.06
C GLN A 172 27.65 -1.99 4.48
N GLY A 173 27.37 -1.80 5.77
CA GLY A 173 26.74 -0.59 6.27
C GLY A 173 27.71 0.60 6.27
N PRO A 174 27.19 1.80 6.56
CA PRO A 174 27.98 3.02 6.65
C PRO A 174 29.21 2.84 7.54
N ASN A 175 30.38 3.34 7.13
CA ASN A 175 31.63 3.24 7.89
C ASN A 175 32.02 1.79 8.29
N GLY A 176 31.65 0.78 7.48
CA GLY A 176 31.97 -0.62 7.75
C GLY A 176 31.15 -1.24 8.89
N THR A 177 30.03 -0.62 9.26
CA THR A 177 29.11 -1.10 10.31
C THR A 177 28.02 -2.02 9.75
N LYS A 178 27.18 -2.58 10.62
CA LYS A 178 25.96 -3.30 10.24
C LYS A 178 24.77 -2.35 10.29
N PHE A 179 23.85 -2.46 9.33
CA PHE A 179 22.56 -1.78 9.45
C PHE A 179 21.79 -2.34 10.65
N SER A 180 21.10 -1.45 11.36
CA SER A 180 20.22 -1.80 12.47
C SER A 180 18.98 -0.92 12.45
N ALA A 181 17.91 -1.37 13.09
CA ALA A 181 16.72 -0.58 13.35
C ALA A 181 16.37 -0.68 14.83
N SER A 182 15.70 0.32 15.36
CA SER A 182 15.32 0.35 16.78
C SER A 182 13.98 1.01 17.01
N VAL A 183 13.33 0.60 18.09
CA VAL A 183 12.21 1.32 18.71
C VAL A 183 12.68 1.73 20.10
N ASN A 184 12.65 3.03 20.43
CA ASN A 184 13.17 3.57 21.69
C ASN A 184 14.64 3.18 21.96
N ASN A 185 15.47 3.21 20.91
CA ASN A 185 16.88 2.80 20.95
C ASN A 185 17.12 1.32 21.37
N VAL A 186 16.09 0.48 21.28
CA VAL A 186 16.18 -0.97 21.47
C VAL A 186 16.01 -1.67 20.12
N SER A 187 17.04 -2.40 19.71
CA SER A 187 16.97 -3.28 18.54
C SER A 187 16.46 -4.65 18.97
N PHE A 188 15.30 -5.07 18.42
CA PHE A 188 14.72 -6.36 18.76
C PHE A 188 15.57 -7.50 18.19
N ILE A 189 16.05 -8.38 19.08
CA ILE A 189 16.72 -9.62 18.72
C ILE A 189 15.70 -10.74 18.88
N GLN A 190 15.47 -11.49 17.80
CA GLN A 190 14.52 -12.60 17.85
C GLN A 190 15.03 -13.68 18.82
N PRO A 191 14.25 -14.05 19.85
CA PRO A 191 14.64 -15.09 20.79
C PRO A 191 14.56 -16.48 20.13
N THR A 192 15.27 -17.46 20.70
CA THR A 192 15.23 -18.86 20.27
C THR A 192 13.94 -19.57 20.70
N THR A 193 13.33 -19.13 21.80
CA THR A 193 12.01 -19.59 22.27
C THR A 193 10.97 -18.50 22.00
N ALA A 194 9.80 -18.88 21.48
CA ALA A 194 8.74 -17.92 21.20
C ALA A 194 8.30 -17.19 22.48
N LEU A 195 8.14 -15.87 22.41
CA LEU A 195 7.74 -15.05 23.58
C LEU A 195 6.44 -15.56 24.24
N LEU A 196 5.47 -15.99 23.43
CA LEU A 196 4.21 -16.54 23.91
C LEU A 196 4.42 -17.86 24.67
N GLN A 197 5.34 -18.71 24.22
CA GLN A 197 5.68 -19.95 24.90
C GLN A 197 6.34 -19.66 26.25
N SER A 198 7.35 -18.79 26.28
CA SER A 198 8.04 -18.41 27.52
C SER A 198 7.07 -17.82 28.54
N HIS A 199 6.14 -16.96 28.09
CA HIS A 199 5.08 -16.42 28.93
C HIS A 199 4.16 -17.52 29.50
N PHE A 200 3.68 -18.44 28.65
CA PHE A 200 2.75 -19.49 29.07
C PHE A 200 3.36 -20.44 30.11
N PHE A 201 4.64 -20.79 29.95
CA PHE A 201 5.34 -21.70 30.87
C PHE A 201 6.06 -20.99 32.01
N GLY A 202 5.93 -19.67 32.14
CA GLY A 202 6.60 -18.89 33.20
C GLY A 202 8.13 -18.90 33.11
N GLN A 203 8.68 -19.07 31.91
CA GLN A 203 10.12 -19.06 31.66
C GLN A 203 10.57 -17.63 31.35
N SER A 204 11.67 -17.19 31.97
CA SER A 204 12.35 -15.95 31.56
C SER A 204 13.14 -16.20 30.28
N ASN A 205 13.08 -15.26 29.33
CA ASN A 205 13.98 -15.23 28.17
C ASN A 205 15.34 -14.63 28.54
#